data_AF-A0A7X9DY41-F1
#
_entry.id   AF-A0A7X9DY41-F1
#
_cell.length_a   1.000
_cell.length_b   1.000
_cell.length_c   1.000
_cell.angle_alpha   90.00
_cell.angle_beta   90.00
_cell.angle_gamma   90.00
#
_symmetry.space_group_name_H-M   'P 1'
#
loop_
_entity.id
_entity.type
_entity.pdbx_description
1 polymer ?
#
loop_
_entity_poly.entity_id
_entity_poly.type
_entity_poly.pdbx_seq_one_letter_code
_entity_poly.pdbx_strand_id
1 'polypeptide(L)'
;MIRLARRWSILLAASLSLAACSRSGGGQAPVKHQGAAKADEVKGLVGKAGGLLELEGGLRVEVPAGLLQEEVTLILRRETPTFDLSGKDFVGPAVRLGPRLTFAPGAVRLWVPLDKELPGEPADIRLMVYHWEKKEGHGPEGSNFVYTWVPCPVARFAGFSQDQKFLLFDVFESISDRTTKAPFGLLQAAFDLPKAP
;
A
#
# COMPACT_ATOMS: atom_id res chain seq x y z
N MET A 1 72.72 27.28 -29.59
CA MET A 1 72.72 27.17 -28.11
C MET A 1 71.62 26.22 -27.69
N ILE A 2 72.02 25.19 -26.94
CA ILE A 2 71.32 24.50 -25.83
C ILE A 2 69.94 23.86 -26.10
N ARG A 3 69.99 22.53 -25.92
CA ARG A 3 68.97 21.47 -25.78
C ARG A 3 67.80 21.80 -24.85
N LEU A 4 66.65 21.12 -25.06
CA LEU A 4 65.86 20.32 -24.08
C LEU A 4 64.56 19.89 -24.82
N ALA A 5 64.30 18.66 -25.28
CA ALA A 5 64.22 17.35 -24.62
C ALA A 5 63.28 17.30 -23.39
N ARG A 6 62.04 16.83 -23.61
CA ARG A 6 61.13 16.14 -22.67
C ARG A 6 59.97 15.60 -23.55
N ARG A 7 59.89 14.36 -24.03
CA ARG A 7 59.97 13.04 -23.38
C ARG A 7 59.13 12.94 -22.11
N TRP A 8 57.86 12.62 -22.27
CA TRP A 8 57.08 11.89 -21.28
C TRP A 8 56.47 10.67 -21.97
N SER A 9 56.99 9.52 -21.55
CA SER A 9 56.60 8.18 -21.94
C SER A 9 55.29 7.79 -21.26
N ILE A 10 54.43 7.10 -22.02
CA ILE A 10 53.77 5.82 -21.71
C ILE A 10 53.23 5.64 -20.28
N LEU A 11 51.91 5.41 -20.16
CA LEU A 11 51.40 4.22 -19.48
C LEU A 11 50.08 3.77 -20.12
N LEU A 12 50.24 2.74 -20.93
CA LEU A 12 49.22 1.82 -21.41
C LEU A 12 48.65 1.07 -20.19
N ALA A 13 47.36 1.20 -19.91
CA ALA A 13 46.65 0.31 -18.99
C ALA A 13 45.65 -0.52 -19.80
N ALA A 14 46.19 -1.53 -20.48
CA ALA A 14 45.41 -2.66 -20.94
C ALA A 14 45.43 -3.76 -19.87
N SER A 15 44.39 -4.58 -19.89
CA SER A 15 44.18 -5.84 -19.17
C SER A 15 43.87 -5.76 -17.68
N LEU A 16 42.60 -6.01 -17.34
CA LEU A 16 42.22 -7.31 -16.77
C LEU A 16 40.70 -7.47 -16.86
N SER A 17 40.28 -8.28 -17.83
CA SER A 17 38.97 -8.93 -17.83
C SER A 17 38.89 -9.84 -16.61
N LEU A 18 38.39 -9.31 -15.50
CA LEU A 18 37.80 -10.12 -14.46
C LEU A 18 36.39 -10.49 -14.93
N ALA A 19 36.33 -11.63 -15.63
CA ALA A 19 35.15 -12.46 -15.67
C ALA A 19 34.82 -12.88 -14.23
N ALA A 20 34.16 -11.98 -13.49
CA ALA A 20 33.43 -12.34 -12.30
C ALA A 20 32.16 -13.04 -12.78
N CYS A 21 32.21 -14.37 -12.81
CA CYS A 21 31.03 -15.21 -12.70
C CYS A 21 30.32 -14.88 -11.37
N SER A 22 29.59 -13.76 -11.31
CA SER A 22 28.55 -13.59 -10.31
C SER A 22 27.23 -13.91 -10.97
N ARG A 23 26.67 -15.05 -10.57
CA ARG A 23 25.29 -15.51 -10.78
C ARG A 23 24.40 -14.42 -11.36
N SER A 24 23.89 -14.68 -12.55
CA SER A 24 22.61 -14.16 -13.03
C SER A 24 21.51 -14.50 -12.01
N GLY A 25 21.39 -13.72 -10.95
CA GLY A 25 20.10 -13.45 -10.34
C GLY A 25 19.43 -12.48 -11.30
N GLY A 26 18.74 -13.01 -12.31
CA GLY A 26 17.92 -12.19 -13.19
C GLY A 26 16.95 -11.39 -12.31
N GLY A 27 17.27 -10.13 -12.06
CA GLY A 27 16.41 -9.21 -11.34
C GLY A 27 15.18 -9.01 -12.19
N GLN A 28 14.16 -9.85 -12.00
CA GLN A 28 12.85 -9.59 -12.56
C GLN A 28 12.41 -8.23 -12.01
N ALA A 29 12.21 -7.28 -12.91
CA ALA A 29 11.59 -6.01 -12.57
C ALA A 29 10.21 -6.29 -11.95
N PRO A 30 9.76 -5.48 -10.97
CA PRO A 30 8.44 -5.62 -10.39
C PRO A 30 7.37 -5.61 -11.49
N VAL A 31 6.38 -6.49 -11.37
CA VAL A 31 5.30 -6.56 -12.36
C VAL A 31 4.34 -5.38 -12.14
N LYS A 32 4.00 -4.65 -13.21
CA LYS A 32 3.02 -3.56 -13.15
C LYS A 32 1.70 -3.97 -13.78
N HIS A 33 0.62 -3.79 -13.02
CA HIS A 33 -0.77 -4.00 -13.44
C HIS A 33 -1.52 -2.69 -13.33
N GLN A 34 -2.14 -2.25 -14.43
CA GLN A 34 -2.96 -1.04 -14.48
C GLN A 34 -4.41 -1.41 -14.77
N GLY A 35 -5.33 -0.88 -13.97
CA GLY A 35 -6.76 -0.99 -14.25
C GLY A 35 -7.14 -0.22 -15.51
N ALA A 36 -8.24 -0.63 -16.15
CA ALA A 36 -8.80 0.09 -17.27
C ALA A 36 -9.28 1.50 -16.82
N ALA A 37 -9.44 2.40 -17.79
CA ALA A 37 -10.00 3.72 -17.51
C ALA A 37 -11.37 3.60 -16.83
N LYS A 38 -11.57 4.37 -15.75
CA LYS A 38 -12.77 4.35 -14.90
C LYS A 38 -13.10 3.00 -14.25
N ALA A 39 -12.17 2.05 -14.23
CA ALA A 39 -12.37 0.82 -13.49
C ALA A 39 -12.29 1.08 -11.97
N ASP A 40 -13.16 0.40 -11.23
CA ASP A 40 -13.08 0.37 -9.77
C ASP A 40 -12.24 -0.79 -9.25
N GLU A 41 -11.72 -1.67 -10.13
CA GLU A 41 -10.97 -2.86 -9.76
C GLU A 41 -9.80 -3.11 -10.72
N VAL A 42 -8.67 -3.52 -10.14
CA VAL A 42 -7.53 -4.09 -10.86
C VAL A 42 -7.14 -5.40 -10.19
N LYS A 43 -6.85 -6.40 -11.03
CA LYS A 43 -6.33 -7.70 -10.62
C LYS A 43 -4.96 -7.91 -11.23
N GLY A 44 -4.04 -8.48 -10.47
CA GLY A 44 -2.68 -8.71 -10.94
C GLY A 44 -2.03 -9.90 -10.27
N LEU A 45 -1.35 -10.73 -11.05
CA LEU A 45 -0.50 -11.79 -10.53
C LEU A 45 0.80 -11.17 -10.01
N VAL A 46 1.09 -11.36 -8.73
CA VAL A 46 2.28 -10.81 -8.05
C VAL A 46 2.97 -11.93 -7.28
N GLY A 47 4.28 -12.04 -7.42
CA GLY A 47 5.09 -13.05 -6.76
C GLY A 47 6.38 -12.48 -6.19
N LYS A 48 7.46 -13.27 -6.21
CA LYS A 48 8.74 -12.93 -5.59
C LYS A 48 9.40 -11.66 -6.12
N ALA A 49 9.16 -11.28 -7.38
CA ALA A 49 9.68 -10.04 -7.95
C ALA A 49 9.04 -8.77 -7.35
N GLY A 50 7.96 -8.92 -6.58
CA GLY A 50 7.11 -7.81 -6.18
C GLY A 50 6.22 -7.34 -7.32
N GLY A 51 5.48 -6.28 -7.09
CA GLY A 51 4.57 -5.74 -8.10
C GLY A 51 3.84 -4.49 -7.67
N LEU A 52 3.23 -3.84 -8.65
CA LEU A 52 2.46 -2.62 -8.49
C LEU A 52 1.09 -2.81 -9.15
N LEU A 53 0.03 -2.63 -8.39
CA LEU A 53 -1.34 -2.53 -8.92
C LEU A 53 -1.79 -1.07 -8.80
N GLU A 54 -2.29 -0.50 -9.90
CA GLU A 54 -2.64 0.92 -9.97
C GLU A 54 -4.00 1.10 -10.66
N LEU A 55 -4.86 1.93 -10.07
CA LEU A 55 -6.12 2.41 -10.63
C LEU A 55 -6.03 3.90 -10.98
N GLU A 56 -6.71 4.29 -12.06
CA GLU A 56 -6.84 5.69 -12.46
C GLU A 56 -7.39 6.54 -11.32
N GLY A 57 -6.75 7.65 -10.97
CA GLY A 57 -7.12 8.47 -9.82
C GLY A 57 -6.22 8.26 -8.59
N GLY A 58 -5.10 7.54 -8.73
CA GLY A 58 -4.01 7.54 -7.74
C GLY A 58 -4.08 6.45 -6.67
N LEU A 59 -5.10 5.58 -6.70
CA LEU A 59 -5.16 4.42 -5.82
C LEU A 59 -4.18 3.35 -6.33
N ARG A 60 -3.19 3.00 -5.52
CA ARG A 60 -2.19 2.00 -5.89
C ARG A 60 -1.69 1.21 -4.69
N VAL A 61 -1.28 -0.04 -4.93
CA VAL A 61 -0.58 -0.87 -3.94
C VAL A 61 0.73 -1.39 -4.52
N GLU A 62 1.80 -1.27 -3.75
CA GLU A 62 3.12 -1.79 -4.08
C GLU A 62 3.48 -2.93 -3.13
N VAL A 63 3.88 -4.05 -3.73
CA VAL A 63 4.42 -5.22 -3.05
C VAL A 63 5.93 -5.22 -3.26
N PRO A 64 6.72 -5.02 -2.20
CA PRO A 64 8.17 -5.13 -2.28
C PRO A 64 8.64 -6.50 -2.80
N ALA A 65 9.76 -6.51 -3.52
CA ALA A 65 10.41 -7.74 -3.94
C ALA A 65 10.79 -8.60 -2.73
N GLY A 66 10.62 -9.92 -2.85
CA GLY A 66 10.90 -10.89 -1.80
C GLY A 66 9.84 -11.00 -0.70
N LEU A 67 8.81 -10.15 -0.71
CA LEU A 67 7.73 -10.19 0.29
C LEU A 67 6.85 -11.43 0.11
N LEU A 68 6.50 -11.77 -1.13
CA LEU A 68 5.73 -12.96 -1.47
C LEU A 68 6.67 -14.10 -1.89
N GLN A 69 6.41 -15.31 -1.38
CA GLN A 69 7.17 -16.52 -1.77
C GLN A 69 6.52 -17.24 -2.95
N GLU A 70 5.22 -17.06 -3.14
CA GLU A 70 4.41 -17.68 -4.19
C GLU A 70 3.71 -16.61 -5.01
N GLU A 71 3.31 -16.96 -6.23
CA GLU A 71 2.48 -16.07 -7.04
C GLU A 71 1.05 -16.06 -6.53
N VAL A 72 0.52 -14.86 -6.28
CA VAL A 72 -0.84 -14.64 -5.82
C VAL A 72 -1.52 -13.63 -6.73
N THR A 73 -2.77 -13.90 -7.08
CA THR A 73 -3.61 -12.88 -7.75
C THR A 73 -4.08 -11.89 -6.70
N LEU A 74 -3.47 -10.72 -6.66
CA LEU A 74 -3.93 -9.61 -5.84
C LEU A 74 -5.07 -8.87 -6.52
N ILE A 75 -5.98 -8.36 -5.71
CA ILE A 75 -7.13 -7.58 -6.12
C ILE A 75 -7.10 -6.27 -5.33
N LEU A 76 -7.07 -5.16 -6.05
CA LEU A 76 -7.23 -3.82 -5.49
C LEU A 76 -8.53 -3.23 -6.04
N ARG A 77 -9.43 -2.84 -5.15
CA ARG A 77 -10.76 -2.37 -5.53
C ARG A 77 -11.18 -1.14 -4.72
N ARG A 78 -11.82 -0.17 -5.38
CA ARG A 78 -12.61 0.89 -4.74
C ARG A 78 -14.01 0.37 -4.45
N GLU A 79 -14.49 0.65 -3.26
CA GLU A 79 -15.87 0.35 -2.88
C GLU A 79 -16.53 1.60 -2.32
N THR A 80 -17.80 1.80 -2.68
CA THR A 80 -18.64 2.80 -2.03
C THR A 80 -19.21 2.15 -0.76
N PRO A 81 -18.93 2.67 0.44
CA PRO A 81 -19.54 2.15 1.66
C PRO A 81 -21.06 2.22 1.58
N THR A 82 -21.75 1.11 1.86
CA THR A 82 -23.22 1.04 1.88
C THR A 82 -23.78 1.10 3.30
N PHE A 83 -23.00 1.58 4.26
CA PHE A 83 -23.29 1.53 5.69
C PHE A 83 -22.93 2.85 6.37
N ASP A 84 -23.22 2.94 7.67
CA ASP A 84 -23.14 4.19 8.41
C ASP A 84 -21.70 4.75 8.47
N LEU A 85 -21.56 5.99 8.02
CA LEU A 85 -20.33 6.77 8.03
C LEU A 85 -20.27 7.74 9.23
N SER A 86 -21.26 7.71 10.12
CA SER A 86 -21.30 8.58 11.30
C SER A 86 -20.13 8.31 12.26
N GLY A 87 -19.71 9.34 12.99
CA GLY A 87 -18.68 9.24 14.02
C GLY A 87 -17.22 9.20 13.52
N LYS A 88 -16.99 9.35 12.22
CA LYS A 88 -15.68 9.44 11.59
C LYS A 88 -15.62 10.56 10.55
N ASP A 89 -14.44 11.11 10.35
CA ASP A 89 -14.18 12.11 9.31
C ASP A 89 -13.28 11.51 8.22
N PHE A 90 -13.90 10.87 7.22
CA PHE A 90 -13.20 10.13 6.16
C PHE A 90 -12.45 11.04 5.18
N VAL A 91 -11.27 10.61 4.74
CA VAL A 91 -10.31 11.42 3.95
C VAL A 91 -10.05 10.87 2.54
N GLY A 92 -10.77 9.83 2.12
CA GLY A 92 -10.60 9.20 0.81
C GLY A 92 -11.59 8.04 0.58
N PRO A 93 -11.44 7.32 -0.54
CA PRO A 93 -12.29 6.19 -0.87
C PRO A 93 -12.10 5.02 0.11
N ALA A 94 -13.13 4.20 0.27
CA ALA A 94 -12.96 2.89 0.87
C ALA A 94 -12.34 1.93 -0.14
N VAL A 95 -11.41 1.11 0.34
CA VAL A 95 -10.58 0.24 -0.48
C VAL A 95 -10.67 -1.19 0.02
N ARG A 96 -10.75 -2.14 -0.91
CA ARG A 96 -10.54 -3.56 -0.63
C ARG A 96 -9.22 -4.00 -1.26
N LEU A 97 -8.41 -4.66 -0.45
CA LEU A 97 -7.21 -5.36 -0.87
C LEU A 97 -7.40 -6.84 -0.55
N GLY A 98 -7.43 -7.68 -1.57
CA GLY A 98 -7.64 -9.13 -1.44
C GLY A 98 -6.62 -9.95 -2.25
N PRO A 99 -6.54 -11.27 -2.02
CA PRO A 99 -7.19 -12.04 -0.94
C PRO A 99 -6.58 -11.70 0.43
N ARG A 100 -7.04 -12.36 1.51
CA ARG A 100 -6.41 -12.23 2.84
C ARG A 100 -5.02 -12.85 2.81
N LEU A 101 -4.00 -12.04 3.07
CA LEU A 101 -2.59 -12.42 3.12
C LEU A 101 -1.94 -11.73 4.29
N THR A 102 -1.04 -12.43 4.98
CA THR A 102 -0.15 -11.84 5.98
C THR A 102 1.22 -11.64 5.36
N PHE A 103 1.78 -10.44 5.50
CA PHE A 103 3.05 -10.04 4.87
C PHE A 103 4.24 -10.07 5.84
N ALA A 104 4.04 -10.53 7.09
CA ALA A 104 5.07 -10.49 8.13
C ALA A 104 6.36 -11.23 7.71
N PRO A 105 7.56 -10.65 7.95
CA PRO A 105 7.81 -9.43 8.74
C PRO A 105 7.70 -8.10 7.97
N GLY A 106 7.29 -8.11 6.71
CA GLY A 106 7.16 -6.90 5.86
C GLY A 106 5.74 -6.36 5.76
N ALA A 107 5.58 -5.36 4.89
CA ALA A 107 4.31 -4.72 4.57
C ALA A 107 4.23 -4.40 3.07
N VAL A 108 3.02 -4.38 2.53
CA VAL A 108 2.74 -3.73 1.25
C VAL A 108 2.46 -2.26 1.50
N ARG A 109 2.76 -1.42 0.52
CA ARG A 109 2.52 0.02 0.61
C ARG A 109 1.27 0.39 -0.17
N LEU A 110 0.32 1.04 0.50
CA LEU A 110 -0.96 1.45 -0.08
C LEU A 110 -1.00 2.97 -0.18
N TRP A 111 -1.23 3.48 -1.38
CA TRP A 111 -1.52 4.88 -1.63
C TRP A 111 -3.01 5.05 -1.84
N VAL A 112 -3.62 5.90 -1.03
CA VAL A 112 -5.05 6.20 -1.09
C VAL A 112 -5.20 7.64 -1.58
N PRO A 113 -6.03 7.92 -2.58
CA PRO A 113 -6.33 9.28 -3.01
C PRO A 113 -6.88 10.11 -1.86
N LEU A 114 -6.44 11.36 -1.78
CA LEU A 114 -6.88 12.32 -0.78
C LEU A 114 -7.97 13.20 -1.39
N ASP A 115 -9.22 13.03 -0.93
CA ASP A 115 -10.39 13.70 -1.52
C ASP A 115 -10.69 15.08 -0.90
N LYS A 116 -9.95 15.45 0.16
CA LYS A 116 -10.15 16.72 0.87
C LYS A 116 -8.86 17.27 1.47
N GLU A 117 -8.88 18.52 1.88
CA GLU A 117 -7.74 19.09 2.61
C GLU A 117 -7.70 18.55 4.04
N LEU A 118 -6.50 18.14 4.48
CA LEU A 118 -6.25 17.72 5.84
C LEU A 118 -6.01 18.95 6.73
N PRO A 119 -6.60 19.00 7.93
CA PRO A 119 -6.38 20.09 8.88
C PRO A 119 -5.02 19.96 9.58
N GLY A 120 -4.42 21.11 9.90
CA GLY A 120 -3.20 21.19 10.72
C GLY A 120 -1.90 20.97 9.96
N GLU A 121 -0.80 20.97 10.71
CA GLU A 121 0.54 20.72 10.17
C GLU A 121 0.75 19.22 9.89
N PRO A 122 1.59 18.85 8.89
CA PRO A 122 1.86 17.45 8.58
C PRO A 122 2.29 16.57 9.76
N ALA A 123 2.96 17.14 10.76
CA ALA A 123 3.41 16.43 11.95
C ALA A 123 2.26 16.01 12.90
N ASP A 124 1.13 16.73 12.85
CA ASP A 124 0.00 16.58 13.76
C ASP A 124 -1.08 15.63 13.21
N ILE A 125 -0.99 15.29 11.93
CA ILE A 125 -1.96 14.42 11.28
C ILE A 125 -1.78 12.98 11.77
N ARG A 126 -2.80 12.51 12.49
CA ARG A 126 -2.92 11.14 13.00
C ARG A 126 -4.10 10.46 12.31
N LEU A 127 -3.84 9.90 11.13
CA LEU A 127 -4.85 9.13 10.40
C LEU A 127 -4.79 7.66 10.79
N MET A 128 -5.96 7.05 10.89
CA MET A 128 -6.11 5.62 11.08
C MET A 128 -6.84 5.03 9.90
N VAL A 129 -6.48 3.80 9.55
CA VAL A 129 -7.30 2.99 8.65
C VAL A 129 -8.27 2.21 9.51
N TYR A 130 -9.55 2.33 9.21
CA TYR A 130 -10.60 1.55 9.85
C TYR A 130 -11.04 0.42 8.95
N HIS A 131 -11.44 -0.66 9.59
CA HIS A 131 -12.27 -1.69 8.97
C HIS A 131 -13.56 -1.82 9.74
N TRP A 132 -14.61 -2.21 9.03
CA TRP A 132 -15.93 -2.32 9.61
C TRP A 132 -16.16 -3.76 10.08
N GLU A 133 -16.46 -3.91 11.36
CA GLU A 133 -16.63 -5.20 12.00
C GLU A 133 -18.00 -5.34 12.66
N LYS A 134 -18.48 -6.59 12.68
CA LYS A 134 -19.61 -7.03 13.50
C LYS A 134 -19.09 -7.42 14.87
N LYS A 135 -19.34 -6.60 15.89
CA LYS A 135 -19.08 -6.96 17.29
C LYS A 135 -20.30 -7.65 17.89
N GLU A 136 -20.07 -8.80 18.49
CA GLU A 136 -21.07 -9.47 19.31
C GLU A 136 -20.91 -9.00 20.77
N GLY A 137 -21.98 -8.45 21.32
CA GLY A 137 -22.10 -8.13 22.74
C GLY A 137 -23.09 -9.11 23.39
N HIS A 138 -22.73 -9.65 24.55
CA HIS A 138 -23.64 -10.49 25.33
C HIS A 138 -24.23 -9.65 26.47
N GLY A 139 -25.55 -9.44 26.44
CA GLY A 139 -26.29 -8.75 27.50
C GLY A 139 -27.29 -9.69 28.18
N PRO A 140 -27.97 -9.22 29.25
CA PRO A 140 -29.00 -10.00 29.95
C PRO A 140 -30.14 -10.48 29.04
N GLU A 141 -30.38 -9.77 27.93
CA GLU A 141 -31.42 -10.06 26.94
C GLU A 141 -30.95 -10.96 25.77
N GLY A 142 -29.69 -11.42 25.78
CA GLY A 142 -29.12 -12.29 24.75
C GLY A 142 -27.96 -11.66 23.96
N SER A 143 -27.61 -12.28 22.83
CA SER A 143 -26.58 -11.77 21.90
C SER A 143 -27.11 -10.58 21.11
N ASN A 144 -26.48 -9.42 21.29
CA ASN A 144 -26.68 -8.24 20.48
C ASN A 144 -25.52 -8.07 19.50
N PHE A 145 -25.83 -7.71 18.26
CA PHE A 145 -24.82 -7.45 17.25
C PHE A 145 -24.73 -5.95 16.97
N VAL A 146 -23.57 -5.37 17.26
CA VAL A 146 -23.26 -3.96 16.98
C VAL A 146 -22.25 -3.91 15.85
N TYR A 147 -22.58 -3.19 14.80
CA TYR A 147 -21.68 -2.95 13.69
C TYR A 147 -20.96 -1.61 13.89
N THR A 148 -19.64 -1.60 13.80
CA THR A 148 -18.86 -0.39 14.11
C THR A 148 -17.51 -0.35 13.40
N TRP A 149 -16.99 0.87 13.22
CA TRP A 149 -15.62 1.11 12.75
C TRP A 149 -14.64 0.78 13.85
N VAL A 150 -13.72 -0.14 13.57
CA VAL A 150 -12.59 -0.44 14.44
C VAL A 150 -11.28 -0.07 13.74
N PRO A 151 -10.31 0.48 14.48
CA PRO A 151 -8.94 0.61 13.99
C PRO A 151 -8.42 -0.70 13.43
N CYS A 152 -7.85 -0.66 12.23
CA CYS A 152 -7.17 -1.81 11.63
C CYS A 152 -5.75 -1.91 12.21
N PRO A 153 -5.45 -2.88 13.10
CA PRO A 153 -4.15 -2.94 13.78
C PRO A 153 -3.00 -3.31 12.82
N VAL A 154 -3.34 -3.85 11.65
CA VAL A 154 -2.45 -4.33 10.61
C VAL A 154 -2.24 -3.31 9.49
N ALA A 155 -2.66 -2.06 9.67
CA ALA A 155 -2.37 -0.96 8.77
C ALA A 155 -1.82 0.23 9.58
N ARG A 156 -0.71 0.83 9.13
CA ARG A 156 -0.08 1.97 9.79
C ARG A 156 0.06 3.13 8.84
N PHE A 157 -0.26 4.32 9.31
CA PHE A 157 -0.03 5.55 8.56
C PHE A 157 1.47 5.79 8.40
N ALA A 158 1.91 5.99 7.17
CA ALA A 158 3.31 6.18 6.80
C ALA A 158 3.60 7.59 6.26
N GLY A 159 2.56 8.39 6.00
CA GLY A 159 2.69 9.78 5.55
C GLY A 159 1.61 10.18 4.56
N PHE A 160 1.73 11.37 3.99
CA PHE A 160 0.81 11.88 2.97
C PHE A 160 1.50 12.98 2.13
N SER A 161 0.85 13.38 1.04
CA SER A 161 1.19 14.58 0.28
C SER A 161 -0.09 15.32 -0.07
N GLN A 162 -0.22 16.56 0.40
CA GLN A 162 -1.32 17.46 0.02
C GLN A 162 -1.20 17.92 -1.44
N ASP A 163 0.02 18.19 -1.91
CA ASP A 163 0.26 18.62 -3.29
C ASP A 163 -0.04 17.51 -4.30
N GLN A 164 0.39 16.29 -4.00
CA GLN A 164 0.17 15.13 -4.87
C GLN A 164 -1.15 14.39 -4.54
N LYS A 165 -1.95 14.91 -3.59
CA LYS A 165 -3.27 14.40 -3.19
C LYS A 165 -3.29 12.89 -2.90
N PHE A 166 -2.41 12.43 -2.01
CA PHE A 166 -2.43 11.03 -1.54
C PHE A 166 -2.11 10.88 -0.06
N LEU A 167 -2.58 9.78 0.51
CA LEU A 167 -2.22 9.21 1.81
C LEU A 167 -1.39 7.95 1.60
N LEU A 168 -0.49 7.64 2.53
CA LEU A 168 0.37 6.48 2.48
C LEU A 168 0.19 5.61 3.72
N PHE A 169 0.01 4.31 3.50
CA PHE A 169 -0.11 3.32 4.56
C PHE A 169 0.79 2.12 4.29
N ASP A 170 1.41 1.60 5.35
CA ASP A 170 2.03 0.28 5.36
C ASP A 170 1.00 -0.73 5.87
N VAL A 171 0.67 -1.72 5.04
CA VAL A 171 -0.35 -2.75 5.31
C VAL A 171 0.35 -4.11 5.48
N PHE A 172 0.20 -4.68 6.68
CA PHE A 172 0.84 -5.94 7.11
C PHE A 172 -0.06 -7.16 6.87
N GLU A 173 -1.35 -6.93 6.67
CA GLU A 173 -2.31 -7.97 6.32
C GLU A 173 -3.42 -7.39 5.43
N SER A 174 -3.70 -8.05 4.30
CA SER A 174 -4.85 -7.73 3.43
C SER A 174 -6.12 -8.45 3.90
N ILE A 175 -7.29 -8.10 3.37
CA ILE A 175 -8.56 -8.63 3.88
C ILE A 175 -9.19 -9.66 2.93
N SER A 176 -10.02 -10.55 3.49
CA SER A 176 -10.64 -11.63 2.73
C SER A 176 -11.71 -11.13 1.77
N ASP A 177 -11.74 -11.72 0.58
CA ASP A 177 -12.78 -11.66 -0.44
C ASP A 177 -13.98 -12.57 -0.15
N ARG A 178 -13.83 -13.58 0.74
CA ARG A 178 -14.83 -14.63 0.98
C ARG A 178 -16.11 -14.17 1.68
N THR A 179 -16.15 -12.93 2.17
CA THR A 179 -17.38 -12.36 2.73
C THR A 179 -18.07 -11.54 1.64
N THR A 180 -18.99 -12.20 0.91
CA THR A 180 -19.78 -11.61 -0.18
C THR A 180 -20.78 -10.54 0.27
N LYS A 181 -20.81 -10.21 1.57
CA LYS A 181 -21.65 -9.15 2.12
C LYS A 181 -20.75 -8.10 2.74
N ALA A 182 -20.75 -6.91 2.14
CA ALA A 182 -20.41 -5.68 2.84
C ALA A 182 -21.13 -5.73 4.20
N PRO A 183 -20.42 -5.47 5.30
CA PRO A 183 -19.33 -4.50 5.38
C PRO A 183 -17.91 -5.05 5.65
N PHE A 184 -17.75 -6.38 5.69
CA PHE A 184 -16.47 -6.99 6.06
C PHE A 184 -15.38 -6.67 5.02
N GLY A 185 -14.23 -6.23 5.51
CA GLY A 185 -13.00 -6.17 4.71
C GLY A 185 -12.77 -4.91 3.88
N LEU A 186 -13.31 -3.79 4.32
CA LEU A 186 -12.96 -2.47 3.79
C LEU A 186 -11.90 -1.80 4.64
N LEU A 187 -10.98 -1.12 3.98
CA LEU A 187 -10.01 -0.20 4.57
C LEU A 187 -10.47 1.21 4.19
N GLN A 188 -10.73 2.06 5.18
CA GLN A 188 -11.01 3.47 4.91
C GLN A 188 -10.29 4.36 5.92
N ALA A 189 -9.57 5.35 5.41
CA ALA A 189 -8.83 6.30 6.23
C ALA A 189 -9.76 7.38 6.78
N ALA A 190 -9.63 7.68 8.07
CA ALA A 190 -10.38 8.74 8.74
C ALA A 190 -9.62 9.32 9.94
N PHE A 191 -10.06 10.50 10.37
CA PHE A 191 -9.81 10.99 11.73
C PHE A 191 -10.85 10.44 12.70
N ASP A 192 -10.44 10.23 13.96
CA ASP A 192 -11.37 10.10 15.07
C ASP A 192 -12.04 11.45 15.32
N LEU A 193 -13.37 11.50 15.20
CA LEU A 193 -14.11 12.65 15.69
C LEU A 193 -14.08 12.68 17.23
N PRO A 194 -13.95 13.86 17.86
CA PRO A 194 -14.11 13.96 19.30
C PRO A 194 -15.48 13.39 19.67
N LYS A 195 -15.53 12.53 20.69
CA LYS A 195 -16.81 12.07 21.24
C LYS A 195 -17.59 13.30 21.68
N ALA A 196 -18.82 13.45 21.17
CA ALA A 196 -19.73 14.46 21.67
C ALA A 196 -19.82 14.32 23.20
N PRO A 197 -19.77 15.44 23.95
CA PRO A 197 -19.84 15.42 25.41
C PRO A 197 -21.16 14.82 25.92
#